data_AF-A0A9X1P4K7-F1
#
_entry.id   AF-A0A9X1P4K7-F1
#
_cell.length_a   1.000
_cell.length_b   1.000
_cell.length_c   1.000
_cell.angle_alpha   90.00
_cell.angle_beta   90.00
_cell.angle_gamma   90.00
#
_symmetry.space_group_name_H-M   'P 1'
#
loop_
_entity.id
_entity.type
_entity.pdbx_description
1 polymer ?
#
loop_
_entity_poly.entity_id
_entity_poly.type
_entity_poly.pdbx_seq_one_letter_code
_entity_poly.pdbx_strand_id
1 'polypeptide(L)'
;MTVHLEQEICEAIEHASHSGVLLFHEAAARIHRHMAYPADAALAALVERRILSEARIRKIPVLFTTDPHPILPPPLDASDLLNGYADAHP
;
A
#
# COMPACT_ATOMS: atom_id res chain seq x y z
N MET A 1 -11.71 -23.59 6.37
CA MET A 1 -11.04 -22.28 6.51
C MET A 1 -10.23 -21.87 5.27
N THR A 2 -9.87 -22.79 4.36
CA THR A 2 -9.14 -22.49 3.10
C THR A 2 -9.98 -21.83 2.00
N VAL A 3 -11.29 -22.12 1.93
CA VAL A 3 -12.19 -21.64 0.87
C VAL A 3 -12.32 -20.11 0.84
N HIS A 4 -12.21 -19.44 2.00
CA HIS A 4 -12.38 -17.99 2.06
C HIS A 4 -11.18 -17.22 1.48
N LEU A 5 -9.96 -17.76 1.63
CA LEU A 5 -8.75 -17.10 1.17
C LEU A 5 -8.61 -17.12 -0.35
N GLU A 6 -8.92 -18.25 -0.99
CA GLU A 6 -8.87 -18.35 -2.45
C GLU A 6 -9.89 -17.43 -3.12
N GLN A 7 -11.07 -17.27 -2.50
CA GLN A 7 -12.09 -16.35 -3.00
C GLN A 7 -11.61 -14.88 -2.95
N GLU A 8 -11.03 -14.44 -1.84
CA GLU A 8 -10.51 -13.07 -1.70
C GLU A 8 -9.37 -12.78 -2.71
N ILE A 9 -8.50 -13.76 -2.97
CA ILE A 9 -7.46 -13.64 -3.99
C ILE A 9 -8.09 -13.52 -5.38
N CYS A 10 -9.06 -14.36 -5.71
CA CYS A 10 -9.77 -14.29 -6.98
C CYS A 10 -10.48 -12.94 -7.18
N GLU A 11 -11.16 -12.42 -6.15
CA GLU A 11 -11.83 -11.13 -6.21
C GLU A 11 -10.84 -9.97 -6.41
N ALA A 12 -9.69 -9.99 -5.72
CA ALA A 12 -8.65 -8.98 -5.91
C ALA A 12 -8.08 -9.00 -7.34
N ILE A 13 -7.90 -10.19 -7.90
CA ILE A 13 -7.40 -10.39 -9.26
C ILE A 13 -8.45 -10.00 -10.31
N GLU A 14 -9.73 -10.30 -10.07
CA GLU A 14 -10.82 -9.86 -10.94
C GLU A 14 -10.95 -8.34 -10.94
N HIS A 15 -10.88 -7.70 -9.78
CA HIS A 15 -10.89 -6.24 -9.69
C HIS A 15 -9.72 -5.64 -10.49
N ALA A 16 -8.51 -6.21 -10.36
CA ALA A 16 -7.34 -5.81 -11.15
C ALA A 16 -7.49 -6.06 -12.66
N SER A 17 -8.25 -7.07 -13.06
CA SER A 17 -8.57 -7.33 -14.46
C SER A 17 -9.44 -6.23 -15.07
N HIS A 18 -10.29 -5.57 -14.28
CA HIS A 18 -11.13 -4.46 -14.74
C HIS A 18 -10.34 -3.15 -14.81
N SER A 19 -9.43 -2.91 -13.87
CA SER A 19 -8.58 -1.72 -13.85
C SER A 19 -7.37 -1.81 -14.81
N GLY A 20 -7.03 -3.02 -15.27
CA GLY A 20 -5.87 -3.29 -16.11
C GLY A 20 -4.55 -3.38 -15.34
N VAL A 21 -4.56 -3.26 -14.01
CA VAL A 21 -3.36 -3.32 -13.16
C VAL A 21 -3.69 -3.78 -11.75
N LEU A 22 -2.81 -4.61 -11.18
CA LEU A 22 -2.88 -5.04 -9.78
C LEU A 22 -1.97 -4.16 -8.91
N LEU A 23 -2.55 -3.44 -7.96
CA LEU A 23 -1.82 -2.74 -6.90
C LEU A 23 -1.48 -3.72 -5.79
N PHE A 24 -0.24 -4.19 -5.75
CA PHE A 24 0.16 -5.32 -4.92
C PHE A 24 -0.09 -5.10 -3.41
N HIS A 25 0.34 -3.94 -2.89
CA HIS A 25 0.22 -3.64 -1.47
C HIS A 25 -1.24 -3.50 -1.02
N GLU A 26 -2.11 -2.96 -1.87
CA GLU A 26 -3.54 -2.83 -1.57
C GLU A 26 -4.22 -4.21 -1.52
N ALA A 27 -3.94 -5.07 -2.51
CA ALA A 27 -4.47 -6.43 -2.57
C ALA A 27 -4.01 -7.27 -1.36
N ALA A 28 -2.72 -7.24 -1.04
CA ALA A 28 -2.17 -7.93 0.12
C ALA A 28 -2.76 -7.42 1.44
N ALA A 29 -2.85 -6.09 1.62
CA ALA A 29 -3.42 -5.48 2.81
C ALA A 29 -4.89 -5.85 3.01
N ARG A 30 -5.69 -5.88 1.93
CA ARG A 30 -7.10 -6.30 1.99
C ARG A 30 -7.21 -7.73 2.50
N ILE A 31 -6.47 -8.67 1.91
CA ILE A 31 -6.50 -10.08 2.29
C ILE A 31 -5.98 -10.28 3.73
N HIS A 32 -4.94 -9.55 4.14
CA HIS A 32 -4.42 -9.61 5.50
C HIS A 32 -5.44 -9.14 6.57
N ARG A 33 -6.33 -8.19 6.25
CA ARG A 33 -7.42 -7.79 7.18
C ARG A 33 -8.43 -8.90 7.44
N HIS A 34 -8.61 -9.81 6.47
CA HIS A 34 -9.50 -10.96 6.61
C HIS A 34 -8.84 -12.13 7.35
N MET A 35 -7.52 -12.08 7.58
CA MET A 35 -6.82 -13.04 8.43
C MET A 35 -6.93 -12.61 9.90
N ALA A 36 -7.38 -13.52 10.75
CA ALA A 36 -7.37 -13.29 12.20
C ALA A 36 -5.93 -13.08 12.67
N TYR A 37 -5.67 -11.91 13.26
CA TYR A 37 -4.35 -11.48 13.69
C TYR A 37 -3.85 -12.29 14.90
N PRO A 38 -2.52 -12.52 15.03
CA PRO A 38 -1.47 -12.24 14.06
C PRO A 38 -1.36 -13.36 13.03
N ALA A 39 -1.44 -13.00 11.74
CA ALA A 39 -1.07 -13.91 10.67
C ALA A 39 0.42 -14.22 10.79
N ASP A 40 0.76 -15.50 10.94
CA ASP A 40 2.13 -16.00 10.85
C ASP A 40 2.81 -15.37 9.62
N ALA A 41 4.03 -14.85 9.77
CA ALA A 41 4.79 -14.27 8.67
C ALA A 41 4.92 -15.25 7.49
N ALA A 42 4.92 -16.56 7.78
CA ALA A 42 4.88 -17.60 6.76
C ALA A 42 3.55 -17.61 5.97
N LEU A 43 2.41 -17.39 6.64
CA LEU A 43 1.11 -17.33 6.00
C LEU A 43 0.98 -16.09 5.12
N ALA A 44 1.43 -14.93 5.61
CA ALA A 44 1.49 -13.70 4.81
C ALA A 44 2.33 -13.89 3.53
N ALA A 45 3.52 -14.49 3.66
CA ALA A 45 4.38 -14.77 2.50
C ALA A 45 3.73 -15.75 1.50
N LEU A 46 2.96 -16.74 1.97
CA LEU A 46 2.22 -17.66 1.10
C LEU A 46 1.11 -16.94 0.33
N VAL A 47 0.40 -16.02 0.97
CA VAL A 47 -0.63 -15.19 0.33
C VAL A 47 -0.03 -14.31 -0.74
N GLU A 48 1.01 -13.55 -0.40
CA GLU A 48 1.71 -12.67 -1.33
C GLU A 48 2.22 -13.43 -2.55
N ARG A 49 2.85 -14.59 -2.33
CA ARG A 49 3.28 -15.48 -3.41
C ARG A 49 2.12 -15.94 -4.27
N ARG A 50 0.96 -16.24 -3.67
CA ARG A 50 -0.21 -16.69 -4.43
C ARG A 50 -0.80 -15.57 -5.29
N ILE A 51 -0.92 -14.35 -4.75
CA ILE A 51 -1.37 -13.16 -5.49
C ILE A 51 -0.50 -12.95 -6.74
N LEU A 52 0.84 -12.99 -6.58
CA LEU A 52 1.78 -12.82 -7.68
C LEU A 52 1.67 -13.94 -8.72
N SER A 53 1.45 -15.18 -8.28
CA SER A 53 1.26 -16.33 -9.16
C SER A 53 0.00 -16.18 -10.02
N GLU A 54 -1.12 -15.78 -9.42
CA GLU A 54 -2.39 -15.59 -10.15
C GLU A 54 -2.29 -14.43 -11.14
N ALA A 55 -1.71 -13.30 -10.73
CA ALA A 55 -1.48 -12.17 -11.62
C ALA A 55 -0.64 -12.56 -12.85
N ARG A 56 0.40 -13.38 -12.64
CA ARG A 56 1.25 -13.91 -13.71
C ARG A 56 0.45 -14.82 -14.66
N ILE A 57 -0.35 -15.74 -14.13
CA ILE A 57 -1.17 -16.66 -14.93
C ILE A 57 -2.14 -15.86 -15.82
N ARG A 58 -2.76 -14.82 -15.27
CA ARG A 58 -3.75 -13.99 -15.97
C ARG A 58 -3.13 -12.84 -16.77
N LYS A 59 -1.80 -12.73 -16.81
CA LYS A 59 -1.03 -11.68 -17.51
C LYS A 59 -1.45 -10.26 -17.08
N ILE A 60 -1.80 -10.09 -15.81
CA ILE A 60 -2.14 -8.78 -15.25
C ILE A 60 -0.84 -8.09 -14.81
N PRO A 61 -0.57 -6.86 -15.26
CA PRO A 61 0.56 -6.06 -14.78
C PRO A 61 0.44 -5.84 -13.27
N VAL A 62 1.56 -5.98 -12.55
CA VAL A 62 1.62 -5.77 -11.10
C VAL A 62 2.44 -4.52 -10.80
N LEU A 63 1.88 -3.59 -10.03
CA LEU A 63 2.57 -2.41 -9.53
C LEU A 63 2.83 -2.55 -8.03
N PHE A 64 4.08 -2.32 -7.65
CA PHE A 64 4.52 -2.23 -6.26
C PHE A 64 4.58 -0.75 -5.89
N THR A 65 3.57 -0.27 -5.16
CA THR A 65 3.52 1.09 -4.65
C THR A 65 3.96 1.12 -3.20
N THR A 66 5.05 1.80 -2.89
CA THR A 66 5.29 2.23 -1.51
C THR A 66 4.21 3.24 -1.13
N ASP A 67 3.68 3.15 0.09
CA ASP A 67 2.72 4.09 0.69
C ASP A 67 2.91 5.53 0.17
N PRO A 68 1.84 6.28 -0.14
CA PRO A 68 1.97 7.70 -0.39
C PRO A 68 2.44 8.35 0.92
N HIS A 69 3.75 8.52 1.07
CA HIS A 69 4.27 9.39 2.12
C HIS A 69 3.53 10.72 1.99
N PRO A 70 2.92 11.25 3.06
CA PRO A 70 2.50 12.63 3.03
C PRO A 70 3.78 13.42 2.75
N ILE A 71 3.80 14.10 1.61
CA ILE A 71 4.83 15.10 1.31
C ILE A 71 4.65 16.16 2.39
N LEU A 72 5.35 15.99 3.52
CA LEU A 72 5.49 17.04 4.51
C LEU A 72 6.10 18.21 3.75
N PRO A 73 5.44 19.38 3.68
CA PRO A 73 6.10 20.56 3.17
C PRO A 73 7.40 20.75 3.96
N PRO A 74 8.51 21.15 3.30
CA PRO A 74 9.76 21.39 4.01
C PRO A 74 9.48 22.31 5.20
N PRO A 75 10.09 22.07 6.37
CA PRO A 75 9.93 22.96 7.51
C PRO A 75 10.31 24.36 7.04
N LEU A 76 9.36 25.30 7.11
CA LEU A 76 9.64 26.73 6.93
C LEU A 76 10.79 27.06 7.88
N ASP A 77 11.92 27.43 7.28
CA ASP A 77 13.12 27.81 7.98
C ASP A 77 12.74 28.93 8.98
N ALA A 78 12.79 28.62 10.28
CA ALA A 78 12.47 29.58 11.34
C ALA A 78 13.39 30.81 11.32
N SER A 79 14.41 30.79 10.45
CA SER A 79 15.31 31.88 10.12
C SER A 79 14.60 33.13 9.57
N ASP A 80 13.41 33.01 8.95
CA ASP A 80 12.62 34.17 8.50
C ASP A 80 11.82 34.85 9.61
N LEU A 81 11.49 34.15 10.71
CA LEU A 81 10.72 34.72 11.82
C LEU A 81 11.56 35.64 12.73
N LEU A 82 12.89 35.53 12.70
CA LEU A 82 13.78 36.33 13.53
C LEU A 82 14.27 37.62 12.84
N ASN A 83 14.24 37.69 11.51
CA ASN A 83 14.68 38.89 10.77
C ASN A 83 13.59 39.97 10.66
N GLY A 84 12.32 39.65 10.97
CA GLY A 84 11.21 40.62 10.94
C GLY A 84 11.06 41.49 12.19
N TYR A 85 11.77 41.19 13.29
CA TYR A 85 11.63 41.91 14.57
C TYR A 85 12.74 42.93 14.84
N ALA A 86 13.72 43.07 13.96
CA ALA A 86 14.88 43.94 14.19
C ALA A 86 14.69 45.41 13.73
N ASP A 87 13.58 45.75 13.07
CA ASP A 87 13.40 47.06 12.41
C ASP A 87 12.16 47.84 12.89
N ALA A 88 11.73 47.61 14.13
CA ALA A 88 10.62 48.36 14.72
C ALA A 88 10.87 48.67 16.20
N HIS A 89 11.84 49.53 16.50
CA HIS A 89 11.75 50.44 17.65
C HIS A 89 12.70 51.65 17.49
N PRO A 90 12.17 52.90 17.55
CA PRO A 90 12.97 54.14 17.55
C PRO A 90 13.69 54.40 18.88
#